data_AF-A0A7J9Z208-F1
#
_entry.id   AF-A0A7J9Z208-F1
#
_cell.length_a   1.000
_cell.length_b   1.000
_cell.length_c   1.000
_cell.angle_alpha   90.00
_cell.angle_beta   90.00
_cell.angle_gamma   90.00
#
_symmetry.space_group_name_H-M   'P 1'
#
loop_
_entity.id
_entity.type
_entity.pdbx_description
1 polymer ?
#
loop_
_entity_poly.entity_id
_entity_poly.type
_entity_poly.pdbx_seq_one_letter_code
_entity_poly.pdbx_strand_id
1 'polypeptide(L)'
;MTVQIDESVLDDPERLADADPGAMLRVVAGSGAQVREASALAMEAGVDRLANEGPSRSCILTGIGSSSAPVALVRAVVGDDAPLPLITHPGGRLPRWVGPLDTVFAVSRSGTAIETLQAVEDAGRRGCGLVVVARPGSPLEELARRFRGLFVAADRTPRHTRSSLWHLAVPLLMAADRLGVTSVPGEILATTADILDRVAEGCRPDSESFVNPAKKLAVDLAGSLPVVWGSGEVGAFAAERFVRQLAANAKYPGVQSRLRDVAHGGVALLDGPFARRSDADMFRDRVDDDGDTEMRIRLVLLRDDAEPEDDRQRRAAAGVLADARGVPVHEVAAEGLHPLERLGSLVGLTDFVTVYLALCVGVDPTPTRAVLELKDRVRQ
;
A
#
# COMPACT_ATOMS: atom_id res chain seq x y z
N MET A 1 3.42 24.26 -15.23
CA MET A 1 2.64 23.15 -15.81
C MET A 1 1.32 23.14 -15.06
N THR A 2 0.24 23.58 -15.70
CA THR A 2 -1.08 23.68 -15.09
C THR A 2 -1.76 22.32 -15.22
N VAL A 3 -2.09 21.67 -14.11
CA VAL A 3 -2.94 20.48 -14.10
C VAL A 3 -4.36 20.97 -14.38
N GLN A 4 -5.00 20.51 -15.46
CA GLN A 4 -6.44 20.74 -15.64
C GLN A 4 -7.19 19.84 -14.66
N ILE A 5 -8.00 20.45 -13.82
CA ILE A 5 -8.79 19.79 -12.78
C ILE A 5 -10.25 19.93 -13.17
N ASP A 6 -10.96 18.81 -13.28
CA ASP A 6 -12.40 18.76 -13.49
C ASP A 6 -13.07 17.99 -12.35
N GLU A 7 -13.48 18.74 -11.33
CA GLU A 7 -14.18 18.19 -10.15
C GLU A 7 -15.57 17.66 -10.52
N SER A 8 -16.21 18.22 -11.55
CA SER A 8 -17.59 17.88 -11.95
C SER A 8 -17.71 16.44 -12.47
N VAL A 9 -16.62 15.86 -12.99
CA VAL A 9 -16.56 14.44 -13.38
C VAL A 9 -16.84 13.53 -12.18
N LEU A 10 -16.48 13.93 -10.97
CA LEU A 10 -16.67 13.09 -9.79
C LEU A 10 -18.15 12.99 -9.39
N ASP A 11 -18.98 13.97 -9.70
CA ASP A 11 -20.40 13.99 -9.33
C ASP A 11 -21.34 13.57 -10.48
N ASP A 12 -20.77 13.22 -11.64
CA ASP A 12 -21.51 12.69 -12.79
C ASP A 12 -21.16 11.20 -12.99
N PRO A 13 -22.05 10.27 -12.60
CA PRO A 13 -21.77 8.84 -12.68
C PRO A 13 -21.46 8.31 -14.09
N GLU A 14 -22.06 8.89 -15.13
CA GLU A 14 -21.81 8.47 -16.52
C GLU A 14 -20.42 8.91 -16.95
N ARG A 15 -20.08 10.20 -16.73
CA ARG A 15 -18.74 10.71 -17.04
C ARG A 15 -17.65 10.02 -16.22
N LEU A 16 -17.94 9.69 -14.96
CA LEU A 16 -17.01 8.97 -14.09
C LEU A 16 -16.73 7.55 -14.59
N ALA A 17 -17.77 6.84 -15.06
CA ALA A 17 -17.63 5.51 -15.64
C ALA A 17 -16.85 5.54 -16.97
N ASP A 18 -17.12 6.53 -17.82
CA ASP A 18 -16.40 6.72 -19.08
C ASP A 18 -14.92 7.05 -18.86
N ALA A 19 -14.60 7.77 -17.79
CA ALA A 19 -13.23 8.10 -17.39
C ALA A 19 -12.46 6.91 -16.75
N ASP A 20 -13.14 5.85 -16.31
CA ASP A 20 -12.56 4.65 -15.69
C ASP A 20 -12.75 3.38 -16.56
N PRO A 21 -12.15 3.30 -17.77
CA PRO A 21 -12.38 2.21 -18.71
C PRO A 21 -11.94 0.83 -18.19
N GLY A 22 -10.99 0.80 -17.25
CA GLY A 22 -10.53 -0.44 -16.60
C GLY A 22 -11.31 -0.80 -15.33
N ALA A 23 -12.33 -0.02 -14.98
CA ALA A 23 -13.14 -0.18 -13.76
C ALA A 23 -12.27 -0.28 -12.49
N MET A 24 -11.23 0.55 -12.38
CA MET A 24 -10.33 0.57 -11.24
C MET A 24 -11.06 0.87 -9.93
N LEU A 25 -12.12 1.70 -9.94
CA LEU A 25 -12.98 1.93 -8.77
C LEU A 25 -13.59 0.62 -8.25
N ARG A 26 -14.07 -0.24 -9.15
CA ARG A 26 -14.60 -1.57 -8.78
C ARG A 26 -13.48 -2.49 -8.27
N VAL A 27 -12.29 -2.37 -8.84
CA VAL A 27 -11.13 -3.17 -8.42
C VAL A 27 -10.72 -2.84 -6.98
N VAL A 28 -10.65 -1.56 -6.60
CA VAL A 28 -10.31 -1.15 -5.22
C VAL A 28 -11.44 -1.45 -4.24
N ALA A 29 -12.70 -1.30 -4.67
CA ALA A 29 -13.88 -1.68 -3.88
C ALA A 29 -13.89 -3.17 -3.50
N GLY A 30 -13.34 -4.03 -4.35
CA GLY A 30 -13.30 -5.48 -4.10
C GLY A 30 -12.32 -5.93 -3.01
N SER A 31 -11.64 -5.04 -2.30
CA SER A 31 -10.57 -5.37 -1.34
C SER A 31 -11.01 -6.32 -0.22
N GLY A 32 -12.20 -6.15 0.36
CA GLY A 32 -12.72 -7.07 1.38
C GLY A 32 -12.97 -8.47 0.83
N ALA A 33 -13.54 -8.56 -0.37
CA ALA A 33 -13.68 -9.83 -1.09
C ALA A 33 -12.32 -10.51 -1.36
N GLN A 34 -11.27 -9.75 -1.66
CA GLN A 34 -9.92 -10.30 -1.82
C GLN A 34 -9.41 -10.95 -0.55
N VAL A 35 -9.64 -10.34 0.63
CA VAL A 35 -9.22 -10.92 1.91
C VAL A 35 -9.87 -12.28 2.14
N ARG A 36 -11.19 -12.37 1.88
CA ARG A 36 -11.95 -13.62 2.04
C ARG A 36 -11.53 -14.69 1.03
N GLU A 37 -11.38 -14.33 -0.25
CA GLU A 37 -10.91 -15.25 -1.30
C GLU A 37 -9.51 -15.78 -1.00
N ALA A 38 -8.58 -14.89 -0.64
CA ALA A 38 -7.21 -15.27 -0.29
C ALA A 38 -7.13 -16.17 0.94
N SER A 39 -7.97 -15.91 1.95
CA SER A 39 -8.09 -16.77 3.13
C SER A 39 -8.53 -18.18 2.74
N ALA A 40 -9.56 -18.29 1.89
CA ALA A 40 -10.04 -19.59 1.40
C ALA A 40 -8.96 -20.33 0.58
N LEU A 41 -8.25 -19.63 -0.29
CA LEU A 41 -7.15 -20.21 -1.09
C LEU A 41 -5.99 -20.71 -0.22
N ALA A 42 -5.65 -19.97 0.84
CA ALA A 42 -4.61 -20.40 1.78
C ALA A 42 -5.02 -21.64 2.60
N MET A 43 -6.29 -21.71 3.02
CA MET A 43 -6.83 -22.91 3.68
C MET A 43 -6.84 -24.11 2.73
N GLU A 44 -7.29 -23.93 1.48
CA GLU A 44 -7.29 -24.98 0.44
C GLU A 44 -5.87 -25.51 0.16
N ALA A 45 -4.87 -24.61 0.14
CA ALA A 45 -3.46 -24.97 -0.01
C ALA A 45 -2.89 -25.76 1.19
N GLY A 46 -3.57 -25.75 2.34
CA GLY A 46 -3.16 -26.45 3.55
C GLY A 46 -2.16 -25.67 4.39
N VAL A 47 -2.31 -24.33 4.49
CA VAL A 47 -1.49 -23.48 5.37
C VAL A 47 -1.45 -23.96 6.82
N ASP A 48 -2.49 -24.68 7.26
CA ASP A 48 -2.57 -25.28 8.59
C ASP A 48 -1.44 -26.26 8.91
N ARG A 49 -0.85 -26.88 7.88
CA ARG A 49 0.22 -27.86 8.06
C ARG A 49 1.49 -27.23 8.62
N LEU A 50 1.71 -25.93 8.39
CA LEU A 50 2.87 -25.19 8.91
C LEU A 50 2.93 -25.20 10.44
N ALA A 51 1.77 -25.28 11.13
CA ALA A 51 1.74 -25.37 12.59
C ALA A 51 2.40 -26.65 13.14
N ASN A 52 2.52 -27.69 12.31
CA ASN A 52 3.13 -28.97 12.67
C ASN A 52 4.63 -29.04 12.31
N GLU A 53 5.17 -28.04 11.61
CA GLU A 53 6.58 -28.03 11.14
C GLU A 53 7.57 -27.58 12.23
N GLY A 54 7.07 -27.14 13.39
CA GLY A 54 7.87 -26.59 14.48
C GLY A 54 8.28 -25.12 14.24
N PRO A 55 8.80 -24.43 15.27
CA PRO A 55 9.12 -23.02 15.15
C PRO A 55 10.31 -22.79 14.23
N SER A 56 10.16 -21.87 13.27
CA SER A 56 11.29 -21.41 12.46
C SER A 56 12.23 -20.54 13.31
N ARG A 57 13.54 -20.66 13.07
CA ARG A 57 14.57 -19.79 13.67
C ARG A 57 14.44 -18.35 13.19
N SER A 58 14.11 -18.18 11.92
CA SER A 58 13.86 -16.88 11.30
C SER A 58 12.96 -17.02 10.07
N CYS A 59 12.33 -15.91 9.68
CA CYS A 59 11.48 -15.84 8.51
C CYS A 59 12.02 -14.79 7.54
N ILE A 60 12.26 -15.17 6.29
CA ILE A 60 12.75 -14.28 5.24
C ILE A 60 11.61 -13.99 4.28
N LEU A 61 11.22 -12.73 4.15
CA LEU A 61 10.18 -12.27 3.21
C LEU A 61 10.84 -11.72 1.94
N THR A 62 10.47 -12.24 0.77
CA THR A 62 11.00 -11.78 -0.52
C THR A 62 9.90 -11.48 -1.53
N GLY A 63 9.98 -10.29 -2.12
CA GLY A 63 9.05 -9.81 -3.15
C GLY A 63 9.58 -8.50 -3.75
N ILE A 64 9.52 -8.38 -5.08
CA ILE A 64 10.07 -7.23 -5.81
C ILE A 64 8.97 -6.43 -6.52
N GLY A 65 9.23 -5.13 -6.74
CA GLY A 65 8.32 -4.24 -7.44
C GLY A 65 6.98 -4.14 -6.70
N SER A 66 5.86 -4.30 -7.41
CA SER A 66 4.53 -4.30 -6.78
C SER A 66 4.32 -5.44 -5.78
N SER A 67 5.08 -6.53 -5.86
CA SER A 67 5.04 -7.65 -4.90
C SER A 67 5.85 -7.36 -3.62
N SER A 68 6.55 -6.22 -3.54
CA SER A 68 7.17 -5.77 -2.28
C SER A 68 6.15 -5.19 -1.29
N ALA A 69 4.99 -4.72 -1.77
CA ALA A 69 3.96 -4.16 -0.89
C ALA A 69 3.35 -5.20 0.07
N PRO A 70 3.01 -6.44 -0.35
CA PRO A 70 2.62 -7.51 0.57
C PRO A 70 3.69 -7.82 1.63
N VAL A 71 4.97 -7.79 1.27
CA VAL A 71 6.09 -8.01 2.21
C VAL A 71 6.14 -6.90 3.25
N ALA A 72 6.04 -5.64 2.83
CA ALA A 72 6.02 -4.49 3.73
C ALA A 72 4.76 -4.47 4.62
N LEU A 73 3.61 -4.93 4.10
CA LEU A 73 2.38 -5.08 4.88
C LEU A 73 2.57 -6.09 6.02
N VAL A 74 3.09 -7.28 5.73
CA VAL A 74 3.35 -8.30 6.76
C VAL A 74 4.29 -7.75 7.83
N ARG A 75 5.36 -7.05 7.43
CA ARG A 75 6.26 -6.37 8.39
C ARG A 75 5.54 -5.33 9.25
N ALA A 76 4.66 -4.52 8.65
CA ALA A 76 3.92 -3.49 9.38
C ALA A 76 2.92 -4.08 10.40
N VAL A 77 2.30 -5.21 10.07
CA VAL A 77 1.36 -5.91 10.96
C VAL A 77 2.10 -6.62 12.10
N VAL A 78 3.23 -7.26 11.80
CA VAL A 78 4.06 -7.95 12.80
C VAL A 78 4.71 -6.93 13.76
N GLY A 79 5.13 -5.78 13.23
CA GLY A 79 5.78 -4.73 14.00
C GLY A 79 7.14 -5.14 14.57
N ASP A 80 7.57 -4.43 15.61
CA ASP A 80 8.88 -4.61 16.23
C ASP A 80 8.88 -5.65 17.38
N ASP A 81 7.71 -6.04 17.88
CA ASP A 81 7.56 -7.03 18.97
C ASP A 81 7.43 -8.47 18.44
N ALA A 82 8.11 -8.76 17.32
CA ALA A 82 8.07 -10.06 16.69
C ALA A 82 8.77 -11.11 17.58
N PRO A 83 8.16 -12.26 17.87
CA PRO A 83 8.77 -13.33 18.68
C PRO A 83 9.94 -14.01 17.98
N LEU A 84 10.08 -13.82 16.66
CA LEU A 84 11.19 -14.32 15.87
C LEU A 84 11.62 -13.33 14.78
N PRO A 85 12.89 -13.36 14.34
CA PRO A 85 13.40 -12.43 13.33
C PRO A 85 12.66 -12.56 12.01
N LEU A 86 12.06 -11.45 11.56
CA LEU A 86 11.38 -11.34 10.28
C LEU A 86 12.16 -10.41 9.35
N ILE A 87 12.84 -10.94 8.34
CA ILE A 87 13.82 -10.20 7.55
C ILE A 87 13.31 -10.02 6.12
N THR A 88 13.22 -8.77 5.67
CA THR A 88 12.91 -8.47 4.27
C THR A 88 14.16 -8.62 3.41
N HIS A 89 14.03 -9.33 2.29
CA HIS A 89 15.11 -9.55 1.34
C HIS A 89 14.66 -9.15 -0.07
N PRO A 90 15.49 -8.44 -0.87
CA PRO A 90 15.10 -7.98 -2.21
C PRO A 90 14.93 -9.11 -3.24
N GLY A 91 15.35 -10.33 -2.90
CA GLY A 91 15.42 -11.49 -3.79
C GLY A 91 16.85 -11.77 -4.26
N GLY A 92 17.02 -12.76 -5.12
CA GLY A 92 18.33 -13.23 -5.56
C GLY A 92 18.94 -14.22 -4.57
N ARG A 93 20.27 -14.21 -4.46
CA ARG A 93 21.01 -15.11 -3.56
C ARG A 93 20.78 -14.74 -2.10
N LEU A 94 20.38 -15.72 -1.29
CA LEU A 94 20.11 -15.52 0.13
C LEU A 94 21.41 -15.39 0.94
N PRO A 95 21.40 -14.64 2.06
CA PRO A 95 22.54 -14.55 2.97
C PRO A 95 23.05 -15.93 3.39
N ARG A 96 24.36 -16.07 3.60
CA ARG A 96 25.00 -17.38 3.85
C ARG A 96 24.52 -18.09 5.11
N TRP A 97 23.99 -17.35 6.08
CA TRP A 97 23.49 -17.90 7.34
C TRP A 97 22.11 -18.56 7.20
N VAL A 98 21.36 -18.26 6.12
CA VAL A 98 20.03 -18.83 5.84
C VAL A 98 20.17 -20.31 5.46
N GLY A 99 19.40 -21.17 6.13
CA GLY A 99 19.46 -22.62 5.95
C GLY A 99 18.23 -23.38 6.50
N PRO A 100 18.38 -24.68 6.83
CA PRO A 100 17.24 -25.58 7.09
C PRO A 100 16.31 -25.23 8.27
N LEU A 101 16.75 -24.34 9.15
CA LEU A 101 15.96 -23.89 10.31
C LEU A 101 15.17 -22.60 10.02
N ASP A 102 15.31 -22.03 8.83
CA ASP A 102 14.64 -20.79 8.44
C ASP A 102 13.53 -21.07 7.43
N THR A 103 12.53 -20.19 7.40
CA THR A 103 11.44 -20.24 6.41
C THR A 103 11.53 -19.05 5.48
N VAL A 104 11.44 -19.30 4.18
CA VAL A 104 11.41 -18.27 3.14
C VAL A 104 10.01 -18.13 2.56
N PHE A 105 9.47 -16.94 2.70
CA PHE A 105 8.21 -16.50 2.12
C PHE A 105 8.50 -15.76 0.83
N ALA A 106 8.07 -16.31 -0.30
CA ALA A 106 8.27 -15.72 -1.61
C ALA A 106 6.95 -15.33 -2.24
N VAL A 107 6.84 -14.07 -2.63
CA VAL A 107 5.61 -13.54 -3.23
C VAL A 107 5.90 -12.89 -4.58
N SER A 108 5.20 -13.37 -5.62
CA SER A 108 5.21 -12.73 -6.92
C SER A 108 3.98 -13.12 -7.71
N ARG A 109 3.09 -12.16 -7.96
CA ARG A 109 1.83 -12.42 -8.67
C ARG A 109 2.05 -13.03 -10.05
N SER A 110 3.00 -12.55 -10.86
CA SER A 110 3.26 -13.16 -12.18
C SER A 110 3.92 -14.54 -12.09
N GLY A 111 4.64 -14.78 -10.98
CA GLY A 111 5.47 -15.96 -10.75
C GLY A 111 6.74 -16.04 -11.62
N THR A 112 7.14 -14.92 -12.23
CA THR A 112 8.24 -14.85 -13.21
C THR A 112 9.38 -13.89 -12.82
N ALA A 113 9.31 -13.26 -11.66
CA ALA A 113 10.35 -12.35 -11.19
C ALA A 113 11.65 -13.13 -10.92
N ILE A 114 12.73 -12.77 -11.62
CA ILE A 114 14.00 -13.51 -11.61
C ILE A 114 14.59 -13.57 -10.21
N GLU A 115 14.56 -12.46 -9.49
CA GLU A 115 15.08 -12.33 -8.13
C GLU A 115 14.29 -13.23 -7.17
N THR A 116 12.95 -13.27 -7.29
CA THR A 116 12.12 -14.16 -6.48
C THR A 116 12.37 -15.64 -6.82
N LEU A 117 12.50 -15.99 -8.10
CA LEU A 117 12.80 -17.35 -8.55
C LEU A 117 14.15 -17.84 -7.99
N GLN A 118 15.18 -17.00 -8.07
CA GLN A 118 16.51 -17.29 -7.55
C GLN A 118 16.49 -17.50 -6.02
N ALA A 119 15.74 -16.68 -5.29
CA ALA A 119 15.62 -16.82 -3.84
C ALA A 119 14.94 -18.13 -3.44
N VAL A 120 13.86 -18.53 -4.15
CA VAL A 120 13.18 -19.81 -3.90
C VAL A 120 14.07 -21.00 -4.26
N GLU A 121 14.79 -20.93 -5.38
CA GLU A 121 15.70 -22.02 -5.76
C GLU A 121 16.86 -22.17 -4.77
N ASP A 122 17.45 -21.05 -4.32
CA ASP A 122 18.53 -21.07 -3.32
C ASP A 122 18.03 -21.58 -1.96
N ALA A 123 16.86 -21.11 -1.50
CA ALA A 123 16.21 -21.60 -0.28
C ALA A 123 15.93 -23.11 -0.33
N GLY A 124 15.34 -23.58 -1.42
CA GLY A 124 15.02 -24.99 -1.62
C GLY A 124 16.25 -25.89 -1.66
N ARG A 125 17.34 -25.45 -2.31
CA ARG A 125 18.63 -26.18 -2.31
C ARG A 125 19.27 -26.25 -0.92
N ARG A 126 19.00 -25.27 -0.06
CA ARG A 126 19.49 -25.22 1.32
C ARG A 126 18.56 -25.92 2.32
N GLY A 127 17.44 -26.47 1.86
CA GLY A 127 16.48 -27.19 2.70
C GLY A 127 15.66 -26.28 3.63
N CYS A 128 15.50 -24.99 3.29
CA CYS A 128 14.67 -24.07 4.06
C CYS A 128 13.19 -24.46 3.96
N GLY A 129 12.38 -24.06 4.95
CA GLY A 129 10.94 -24.01 4.79
C GLY A 129 10.55 -23.04 3.67
N LEU A 130 9.50 -23.34 2.91
CA LEU A 130 9.10 -22.56 1.75
C LEU A 130 7.60 -22.28 1.76
N VAL A 131 7.24 -20.99 1.71
CA VAL A 131 5.87 -20.51 1.50
C VAL A 131 5.88 -19.63 0.27
N VAL A 132 5.17 -20.03 -0.78
CA VAL A 132 5.19 -19.35 -2.08
C VAL A 132 3.78 -18.92 -2.47
N VAL A 133 3.62 -17.63 -2.78
CA VAL A 133 2.36 -17.05 -3.26
C VAL A 133 2.56 -16.49 -4.67
N ALA A 134 1.94 -17.13 -5.65
CA ALA A 134 2.04 -16.74 -7.05
C ALA A 134 0.83 -17.20 -7.88
N ARG A 135 0.73 -16.73 -9.13
CA ARG A 135 -0.30 -17.21 -10.06
C ARG A 135 -0.12 -18.71 -10.36
N PRO A 136 -1.22 -19.49 -10.47
CA PRO A 136 -1.16 -20.86 -10.94
C PRO A 136 -0.54 -21.02 -12.35
N GLY A 137 0.11 -22.14 -12.60
CA GLY A 137 0.90 -22.45 -13.80
C GLY A 137 2.15 -21.58 -13.96
N SER A 138 2.69 -21.01 -12.88
CA SER A 138 3.87 -20.15 -12.97
C SER A 138 5.17 -20.89 -12.62
N PRO A 139 6.34 -20.40 -13.10
CA PRO A 139 7.63 -20.98 -12.72
C PRO A 139 7.87 -21.03 -11.20
N LEU A 140 7.30 -20.08 -10.43
CA LEU A 140 7.38 -20.14 -8.97
C LEU A 140 6.60 -21.32 -8.36
N GLU A 141 5.45 -21.69 -8.93
CA GLU A 141 4.71 -22.88 -8.49
C GLU A 141 5.51 -24.15 -8.75
N GLU A 142 6.15 -24.25 -9.92
CA GLU A 142 7.00 -25.38 -10.28
C GLU A 142 8.16 -25.54 -9.28
N LEU A 143 8.82 -24.44 -8.92
CA LEU A 143 9.87 -24.45 -7.89
C LEU A 143 9.33 -24.82 -6.52
N ALA A 144 8.20 -24.25 -6.09
CA ALA A 144 7.57 -24.59 -4.82
C ALA A 144 7.28 -26.10 -4.74
N ARG A 145 6.69 -26.69 -5.78
CA ARG A 145 6.44 -28.13 -5.87
C ARG A 145 7.73 -28.95 -5.85
N ARG A 146 8.73 -28.55 -6.63
CA ARG A 146 10.03 -29.24 -6.71
C ARG A 146 10.69 -29.37 -5.34
N PHE A 147 10.63 -28.32 -4.52
CA PHE A 147 11.21 -28.28 -3.19
C PHE A 147 10.22 -28.59 -2.06
N ARG A 148 9.03 -29.09 -2.39
CA ARG A 148 7.97 -29.45 -1.43
C ARG A 148 7.54 -28.30 -0.50
N GLY A 149 7.65 -27.07 -0.98
CA GLY A 149 7.13 -25.88 -0.29
C GLY A 149 5.61 -25.78 -0.38
N LEU A 150 5.02 -25.04 0.56
CA LEU A 150 3.63 -24.63 0.50
C LEU A 150 3.45 -23.65 -0.66
N PHE A 151 2.56 -23.97 -1.59
CA PHE A 151 2.16 -23.07 -2.66
C PHE A 151 0.72 -22.61 -2.45
N VAL A 152 0.51 -21.30 -2.44
CA VAL A 152 -0.82 -20.68 -2.41
C VAL A 152 -1.05 -19.90 -3.71
N ALA A 153 -2.18 -20.14 -4.36
CA ALA A 153 -2.57 -19.38 -5.54
C ALA A 153 -2.87 -17.93 -5.16
N ALA A 154 -2.24 -16.98 -5.85
CA ALA A 154 -2.44 -15.54 -5.62
C ALA A 154 -3.85 -15.08 -6.04
N ASP A 155 -4.31 -15.47 -7.22
CA ASP A 155 -5.66 -15.18 -7.70
C ASP A 155 -6.07 -16.21 -8.77
N ARG A 156 -7.39 -16.34 -8.95
CA ARG A 156 -7.98 -17.14 -10.04
C ARG A 156 -8.37 -16.29 -11.26
N THR A 157 -8.27 -14.96 -11.15
CA THR A 157 -8.70 -14.02 -12.18
C THR A 157 -7.58 -13.06 -12.61
N PRO A 158 -7.47 -12.69 -13.90
CA PRO A 158 -6.52 -11.68 -14.34
C PRO A 158 -6.79 -10.33 -13.68
N ARG A 159 -5.79 -9.79 -13.00
CA ARG A 159 -5.77 -8.46 -12.37
C ARG A 159 -4.36 -7.88 -12.50
N HIS A 160 -4.18 -6.62 -12.12
CA HIS A 160 -2.85 -6.04 -11.99
C HIS A 160 -2.25 -6.37 -10.61
N THR A 161 -0.94 -6.62 -10.53
CA THR A 161 -0.27 -6.95 -9.25
C THR A 161 -0.52 -5.89 -8.16
N ARG A 162 -0.52 -4.61 -8.53
CA ARG A 162 -0.75 -3.48 -7.60
C ARG A 162 -2.12 -3.47 -6.93
N SER A 163 -3.11 -4.12 -7.56
CA SER A 163 -4.46 -4.27 -7.06
C SER A 163 -4.75 -5.64 -6.45
N SER A 164 -3.74 -6.50 -6.32
CA SER A 164 -3.83 -7.80 -5.62
C SER A 164 -3.12 -7.78 -4.26
N LEU A 165 -3.08 -6.64 -3.57
CA LEU A 165 -2.36 -6.54 -2.28
C LEU A 165 -2.82 -7.61 -1.30
N TRP A 166 -4.13 -7.69 -1.06
CA TRP A 166 -4.74 -8.58 -0.07
C TRP A 166 -4.60 -10.04 -0.46
N HIS A 167 -4.83 -10.35 -1.73
CA HIS A 167 -4.57 -11.66 -2.35
C HIS A 167 -3.16 -12.20 -2.10
N LEU A 168 -2.17 -11.30 -2.10
CA LEU A 168 -0.77 -11.67 -1.92
C LEU A 168 -0.34 -11.64 -0.45
N ALA A 169 -0.92 -10.75 0.37
CA ALA A 169 -0.51 -10.54 1.75
C ALA A 169 -1.20 -11.50 2.73
N VAL A 170 -2.49 -11.79 2.55
CA VAL A 170 -3.26 -12.64 3.47
C VAL A 170 -2.67 -14.04 3.60
N PRO A 171 -2.27 -14.75 2.52
CA PRO A 171 -1.63 -16.05 2.68
C PRO A 171 -0.31 -16.00 3.45
N LEU A 172 0.45 -14.90 3.32
CA LEU A 172 1.69 -14.69 4.07
C LEU A 172 1.40 -14.44 5.55
N LEU A 173 0.38 -13.65 5.88
CA LEU A 173 -0.05 -13.41 7.25
C LEU A 173 -0.54 -14.70 7.93
N MET A 174 -1.34 -15.49 7.22
CA MET A 174 -1.81 -16.79 7.75
C MET A 174 -0.65 -17.76 7.97
N ALA A 175 0.30 -17.82 7.04
CA ALA A 175 1.49 -18.64 7.23
C ALA A 175 2.38 -18.12 8.38
N ALA A 176 2.51 -16.80 8.52
CA ALA A 176 3.22 -16.17 9.63
C ALA A 176 2.53 -16.45 10.98
N ASP A 177 1.20 -16.44 11.04
CA ASP A 177 0.41 -16.85 12.21
C ASP A 177 0.70 -18.30 12.60
N ARG A 178 0.70 -19.24 11.64
CA ARG A 178 0.96 -20.66 11.93
C ARG A 178 2.40 -20.99 12.30
N LEU A 179 3.35 -20.17 11.89
CA LEU A 179 4.73 -20.26 12.34
C LEU A 179 4.98 -19.51 13.66
N GLY A 180 3.96 -18.87 14.23
CA GLY A 180 4.06 -18.13 15.48
C GLY A 180 4.80 -16.80 15.38
N VAL A 181 4.89 -16.21 14.18
CA VAL A 181 5.52 -14.90 13.94
C VAL A 181 4.61 -13.74 14.38
N THR A 182 3.30 -13.95 14.32
CA THR A 182 2.27 -12.97 14.69
C THR A 182 1.01 -13.72 15.09
N SER A 183 -0.02 -13.01 15.57
CA SER A 183 -1.34 -13.60 15.82
C SER A 183 -2.35 -12.92 14.92
N VAL A 184 -2.81 -13.63 13.89
CA VAL A 184 -3.82 -13.15 12.94
C VAL A 184 -4.86 -14.24 12.76
N PRO A 185 -5.73 -14.46 13.76
CA PRO A 185 -6.77 -15.47 13.68
C PRO A 185 -7.78 -15.10 12.58
N GLY A 186 -8.53 -16.10 12.11
CA GLY A 186 -9.51 -15.91 11.02
C GLY A 186 -10.56 -14.83 11.31
N GLU A 187 -10.88 -14.58 12.57
CA GLU A 187 -11.76 -13.49 13.00
C GLU A 187 -11.22 -12.11 12.61
N ILE A 188 -9.91 -11.87 12.81
CA ILE A 188 -9.25 -10.62 12.43
C ILE A 188 -9.22 -10.42 10.91
N LEU A 189 -9.09 -11.51 10.14
CA LEU A 189 -9.20 -11.45 8.68
C LEU A 189 -10.63 -11.09 8.25
N ALA A 190 -11.63 -11.67 8.89
CA ALA A 190 -13.03 -11.37 8.62
C ALA A 190 -13.39 -9.92 8.95
N THR A 191 -13.02 -9.43 10.13
CA THR A 191 -13.28 -8.03 10.53
C THR A 191 -12.51 -7.04 9.65
N THR A 192 -11.27 -7.36 9.24
CA THR A 192 -10.53 -6.55 8.27
C THR A 192 -11.27 -6.46 6.93
N ALA A 193 -11.82 -7.59 6.44
CA ALA A 193 -12.63 -7.59 5.22
C ALA A 193 -13.88 -6.70 5.37
N ASP A 194 -14.56 -6.78 6.52
CA ASP A 194 -15.75 -5.98 6.80
C ASP A 194 -15.44 -4.47 6.89
N ILE A 195 -14.28 -4.09 7.43
CA ILE A 195 -13.81 -2.69 7.43
C ILE A 195 -13.55 -2.22 6.01
N LEU A 196 -12.88 -3.03 5.19
CA LEU A 196 -12.64 -2.69 3.78
C LEU A 196 -13.94 -2.52 2.99
N ASP A 197 -14.92 -3.39 3.21
CA ASP A 197 -16.25 -3.30 2.58
C ASP A 197 -16.98 -2.02 3.03
N ARG A 198 -16.91 -1.67 4.33
CA ARG A 198 -17.50 -0.43 4.86
C ARG A 198 -16.85 0.82 4.27
N VAL A 199 -15.52 0.83 4.16
CA VAL A 199 -14.79 1.93 3.52
C VAL A 199 -15.18 2.05 2.05
N ALA A 200 -15.30 0.94 1.33
CA ALA A 200 -15.74 0.94 -0.06
C ALA A 200 -17.17 1.50 -0.22
N GLU A 201 -18.08 1.16 0.69
CA GLU A 201 -19.44 1.71 0.72
C GLU A 201 -19.44 3.22 0.98
N GLY A 202 -18.62 3.70 1.91
CA GLY A 202 -18.45 5.14 2.16
C GLY A 202 -17.79 5.89 1.00
N CYS A 203 -16.96 5.20 0.21
CA CYS A 203 -16.27 5.74 -0.94
C CYS A 203 -16.97 5.42 -2.27
N ARG A 204 -18.27 5.07 -2.27
CA ARG A 204 -18.95 4.61 -3.48
C ARG A 204 -19.05 5.70 -4.57
N PRO A 205 -18.97 5.35 -5.88
CA PRO A 205 -18.98 6.30 -6.99
C PRO A 205 -20.23 7.17 -7.11
N ASP A 206 -21.39 6.66 -6.72
CA ASP A 206 -22.70 7.33 -6.74
C ASP A 206 -22.91 8.31 -5.58
N SER A 207 -22.02 8.33 -4.59
CA SER A 207 -22.09 9.33 -3.50
C SER A 207 -21.57 10.68 -3.96
N GLU A 208 -22.26 11.76 -3.61
CA GLU A 208 -21.81 13.13 -3.87
C GLU A 208 -20.45 13.42 -3.21
N SER A 209 -19.63 14.26 -3.86
CA SER A 209 -18.25 14.52 -3.47
C SER A 209 -18.08 15.07 -2.05
N PHE A 210 -19.07 15.79 -1.53
CA PHE A 210 -18.99 16.37 -0.18
C PHE A 210 -19.23 15.37 0.96
N VAL A 211 -19.85 14.21 0.69
CA VAL A 211 -20.01 13.12 1.67
C VAL A 211 -19.01 11.99 1.47
N ASN A 212 -18.46 11.83 0.26
CA ASN A 212 -17.47 10.81 -0.04
C ASN A 212 -16.07 11.27 0.42
N PRO A 213 -15.49 10.66 1.47
CA PRO A 213 -14.22 11.12 2.04
C PRO A 213 -13.05 10.98 1.05
N ALA A 214 -13.11 10.00 0.14
CA ALA A 214 -12.07 9.81 -0.86
C ALA A 214 -12.13 10.86 -1.98
N LYS A 215 -13.34 11.21 -2.46
CA LYS A 215 -13.53 12.30 -3.44
C LYS A 215 -13.08 13.64 -2.85
N LYS A 216 -13.50 13.95 -1.62
CA LYS A 216 -13.10 15.17 -0.92
C LYS A 216 -11.58 15.32 -0.85
N LEU A 217 -10.89 14.30 -0.35
CA LEU A 217 -9.43 14.34 -0.26
C LEU A 217 -8.77 14.36 -1.65
N ALA A 218 -9.32 13.68 -2.65
CA ALA A 218 -8.79 13.73 -4.02
C ALA A 218 -8.86 15.16 -4.61
N VAL A 219 -10.00 15.84 -4.46
CA VAL A 219 -10.18 17.24 -4.89
C VAL A 219 -9.22 18.15 -4.15
N ASP A 220 -9.11 18.01 -2.82
CA ASP A 220 -8.18 18.81 -2.02
C ASP A 220 -6.72 18.63 -2.46
N LEU A 221 -6.33 17.43 -2.90
CA LEU A 221 -4.97 17.15 -3.37
C LEU A 221 -4.74 17.58 -4.83
N ALA A 222 -5.77 17.76 -5.64
CA ALA A 222 -5.64 18.13 -7.04
C ALA A 222 -4.91 19.48 -7.18
N GLY A 223 -3.89 19.50 -8.04
CA GLY A 223 -3.00 20.66 -8.22
C GLY A 223 -1.97 20.92 -7.11
N SER A 224 -1.87 20.09 -6.07
CA SER A 224 -0.92 20.23 -4.96
C SER A 224 0.22 19.20 -5.01
N LEU A 225 1.20 19.30 -4.10
CA LEU A 225 2.19 18.25 -3.84
C LEU A 225 1.86 17.56 -2.50
N PRO A 226 1.33 16.31 -2.52
CA PRO A 226 1.06 15.56 -1.31
C PRO A 226 2.36 15.22 -0.58
N VAL A 227 2.45 15.66 0.67
CA VAL A 227 3.47 15.25 1.63
C VAL A 227 2.76 14.36 2.65
N VAL A 228 3.02 13.05 2.60
CA VAL A 228 2.29 12.05 3.37
C VAL A 228 3.15 11.52 4.51
N TRP A 229 2.76 11.77 5.76
CA TRP A 229 3.46 11.28 6.93
C TRP A 229 2.62 10.26 7.68
N GLY A 230 3.20 9.10 7.96
CA GLY A 230 2.53 8.01 8.65
C GLY A 230 3.08 7.78 10.05
N SER A 231 2.21 7.69 11.06
CA SER A 231 2.59 7.34 12.44
C SER A 231 2.65 5.83 12.65
N GLY A 232 3.59 5.36 13.47
CA GLY A 232 3.79 3.93 13.71
C GLY A 232 4.12 3.15 12.42
N GLU A 233 4.22 1.83 12.52
CA GLU A 233 4.50 0.99 11.36
C GLU A 233 3.29 0.89 10.41
N VAL A 234 2.06 0.93 10.95
CA VAL A 234 0.82 0.88 10.15
C VAL A 234 0.66 2.14 9.29
N GLY A 235 0.75 3.32 9.91
CA GLY A 235 0.64 4.58 9.18
C GLY A 235 1.78 4.77 8.18
N ALA A 236 3.01 4.41 8.57
CA ALA A 236 4.18 4.44 7.68
C ALA A 236 3.98 3.60 6.41
N PHE A 237 3.51 2.36 6.56
CA PHE A 237 3.21 1.51 5.41
C PHE A 237 2.09 2.12 4.53
N ALA A 238 1.02 2.62 5.16
CA ALA A 238 -0.06 3.26 4.43
C ALA A 238 0.44 4.48 3.64
N ALA A 239 1.34 5.28 4.20
CA ALA A 239 1.94 6.44 3.53
C ALA A 239 2.79 6.05 2.32
N GLU A 240 3.65 5.03 2.49
CA GLU A 240 4.45 4.48 1.39
C GLU A 240 3.55 3.94 0.26
N ARG A 241 2.52 3.17 0.61
CA ARG A 241 1.58 2.63 -0.35
C ARG A 241 0.82 3.75 -1.06
N PHE A 242 0.31 4.74 -0.33
CA PHE A 242 -0.49 5.81 -0.89
C PHE A 242 0.30 6.57 -1.96
N VAL A 243 1.55 6.97 -1.68
CA VAL A 243 2.41 7.64 -2.68
C VAL A 243 2.73 6.73 -3.88
N ARG A 244 2.97 5.43 -3.65
CA ARG A 244 3.15 4.48 -4.76
C ARG A 244 1.90 4.36 -5.64
N GLN A 245 0.71 4.38 -5.04
CA GLN A 245 -0.56 4.32 -5.77
C GLN A 245 -0.91 5.64 -6.46
N LEU A 246 -0.52 6.80 -5.89
CA LEU A 246 -0.60 8.11 -6.57
C LEU A 246 0.20 8.08 -7.88
N ALA A 247 1.45 7.61 -7.82
CA ALA A 247 2.29 7.48 -9.01
C ALA A 247 1.73 6.45 -10.01
N ALA A 248 1.16 5.36 -9.51
CA ALA A 248 0.67 4.28 -10.35
C ALA A 248 -0.69 4.62 -11.01
N ASN A 249 -1.63 5.19 -10.29
CA ASN A 249 -3.01 5.43 -10.74
C ASN A 249 -3.13 6.82 -11.35
N ALA A 250 -2.82 7.87 -10.59
CA ALA A 250 -2.99 9.26 -11.04
C ALA A 250 -1.77 9.85 -11.78
N LYS A 251 -0.67 9.10 -11.91
CA LYS A 251 0.65 9.62 -12.38
C LYS A 251 1.09 10.83 -11.58
N TYR A 252 0.71 10.85 -10.32
CA TYR A 252 0.81 12.01 -9.46
C TYR A 252 2.03 11.87 -8.53
N PRO A 253 2.87 12.91 -8.39
CA PRO A 253 3.99 12.86 -7.48
C PRO A 253 3.52 12.90 -6.03
N GLY A 254 4.35 12.39 -5.13
CA GLY A 254 4.14 12.50 -3.70
C GLY A 254 5.43 12.24 -2.95
N VAL A 255 5.55 12.84 -1.76
CA VAL A 255 6.65 12.59 -0.83
C VAL A 255 6.08 11.86 0.37
N GLN A 256 6.74 10.80 0.82
CA GLN A 256 6.32 10.05 2.00
C GLN A 256 7.44 9.95 3.03
N SER A 257 7.08 9.88 4.31
CA SER A 257 8.01 9.57 5.38
C SER A 257 7.31 8.96 6.59
N ARG A 258 8.06 8.24 7.42
CA ARG A 258 7.61 7.81 8.74
C ARG A 258 7.67 9.02 9.66
N LEU A 259 6.66 9.21 10.50
CA LEU A 259 6.56 10.38 11.35
C LEU A 259 7.76 10.52 12.30
N ARG A 260 8.29 9.40 12.82
CA ARG A 260 9.53 9.38 13.60
C ARG A 260 10.74 9.95 12.85
N ASP A 261 10.84 9.71 11.54
CA ASP A 261 11.96 10.16 10.72
C ASP A 261 11.80 11.64 10.32
N VAL A 262 10.56 12.11 10.19
CA VAL A 262 10.22 13.51 9.88
C VAL A 262 10.84 14.47 10.90
N ALA A 263 10.86 14.11 12.18
CA ALA A 263 11.46 14.91 13.24
C ALA A 263 13.00 15.09 13.07
N HIS A 264 13.65 14.27 12.26
CA HIS A 264 15.08 14.32 12.00
C HIS A 264 15.46 15.01 10.68
N GLY A 265 14.51 15.70 10.03
CA GLY A 265 14.82 16.56 8.89
C GLY A 265 13.67 16.74 7.91
N GLY A 266 12.75 15.78 7.83
CA GLY A 266 11.60 15.85 6.92
C GLY A 266 10.69 17.06 7.20
N VAL A 267 10.62 17.51 8.45
CA VAL A 267 9.81 18.68 8.86
C VAL A 267 10.27 19.98 8.19
N ALA A 268 11.54 20.07 7.77
CA ALA A 268 12.09 21.24 7.09
C ALA A 268 11.42 21.52 5.73
N LEU A 269 10.66 20.57 5.17
CA LEU A 269 9.81 20.82 4.00
C LEU A 269 8.81 21.95 4.24
N LEU A 270 8.38 22.15 5.49
CA LEU A 270 7.45 23.22 5.90
C LEU A 270 8.11 24.62 5.90
N ASP A 271 9.44 24.71 5.84
CA ASP A 271 10.19 25.96 5.62
C ASP A 271 10.42 26.24 4.13
N GLY A 272 10.12 25.27 3.27
CA GLY A 272 10.47 25.30 1.85
C GLY A 272 9.62 26.26 1.01
N PRO A 273 10.05 26.54 -0.24
CA PRO A 273 9.36 27.46 -1.15
C PRO A 273 7.92 27.02 -1.50
N PHE A 274 7.64 25.72 -1.43
CA PHE A 274 6.31 25.16 -1.71
C PHE A 274 5.36 25.20 -0.50
N ALA A 275 5.85 25.57 0.69
CA ALA A 275 5.07 25.65 1.93
C ALA A 275 4.57 27.07 2.24
N ARG A 276 5.31 28.11 1.83
CA ARG A 276 5.03 29.50 2.22
C ARG A 276 3.83 30.07 1.47
N ARG A 277 2.89 30.68 2.22
CA ARG A 277 2.13 31.84 1.74
C ARG A 277 3.04 33.06 1.94
N SER A 278 3.24 33.88 0.92
CA SER A 278 3.98 35.13 1.13
C SER A 278 3.05 36.14 1.84
N ASP A 279 3.54 36.93 2.80
CA ASP A 279 2.75 38.05 3.36
C ASP A 279 2.38 39.08 2.27
N ALA A 280 3.07 39.05 1.13
CA ALA A 280 2.75 39.81 -0.07
C ALA A 280 1.49 39.29 -0.81
N ASP A 281 1.03 38.06 -0.57
CA ASP A 281 -0.22 37.51 -1.14
C ASP A 281 -1.47 38.07 -0.48
N MET A 282 -1.37 38.61 0.74
CA MET A 282 -2.54 39.16 1.44
C MET A 282 -3.03 40.49 0.81
N PHE A 283 -2.16 41.14 0.02
CA PHE A 283 -2.43 42.43 -0.64
C PHE A 283 -2.26 42.38 -2.17
N ARG A 284 -2.04 41.19 -2.77
CA ARG A 284 -2.03 41.04 -4.22
C ARG A 284 -3.47 41.06 -4.74
N ASP A 285 -3.77 42.05 -5.58
CA ASP A 285 -5.04 42.12 -6.30
C ASP A 285 -5.14 40.90 -7.22
N ARG A 286 -6.14 40.03 -6.97
CA ARG A 286 -6.42 38.79 -7.73
C ARG A 286 -6.76 39.00 -9.22
N VAL A 287 -6.75 40.25 -9.68
CA VAL A 287 -7.25 40.64 -11.00
C VAL A 287 -6.14 40.65 -12.06
N ASP A 288 -4.86 40.69 -11.66
CA ASP A 288 -3.73 40.89 -12.59
C ASP A 288 -2.82 39.66 -12.81
N ASP A 289 -3.17 38.45 -12.35
CA ASP A 289 -2.35 37.25 -12.59
C ASP A 289 -3.07 36.19 -13.43
N ASP A 290 -2.76 36.16 -14.73
CA ASP A 290 -2.87 34.99 -15.61
C ASP A 290 -1.85 33.87 -15.22
N GLY A 291 -1.45 33.76 -13.93
CA GLY A 291 -0.24 33.02 -13.53
C GLY A 291 -0.22 32.30 -12.18
N ASP A 292 -1.27 32.37 -11.35
CA ASP A 292 -1.19 31.93 -9.94
C ASP A 292 -1.49 30.43 -9.72
N THR A 293 -0.78 29.57 -10.47
CA THR A 293 -0.78 28.10 -10.28
C THR A 293 0.56 27.63 -9.71
N GLU A 294 1.03 28.26 -8.62
CA GLU A 294 2.18 27.74 -7.90
C GLU A 294 1.77 26.48 -7.13
N MET A 295 2.36 25.34 -7.51
CA MET A 295 2.19 24.07 -6.80
C MET A 295 2.58 24.25 -5.32
N ARG A 296 1.65 23.99 -4.39
CA ARG A 296 1.89 24.05 -2.94
C ARG A 296 1.88 22.67 -2.33
N ILE A 297 2.62 22.48 -1.23
CA ILE A 297 2.52 21.24 -0.47
C ILE A 297 1.20 21.18 0.31
N ARG A 298 0.65 19.98 0.43
CA ARG A 298 -0.43 19.64 1.37
C ARG A 298 0.01 18.48 2.22
N LEU A 299 -0.10 18.63 3.53
CA LEU A 299 0.29 17.61 4.47
C LEU A 299 -0.87 16.63 4.68
N VAL A 300 -0.61 15.34 4.49
CA VAL A 300 -1.54 14.26 4.82
C VAL A 300 -0.93 13.42 5.94
N LEU A 301 -1.57 13.44 7.11
CA LEU A 301 -1.18 12.65 8.27
C LEU A 301 -2.02 11.37 8.30
N LEU A 302 -1.38 10.22 8.13
CA LEU A 302 -2.02 8.91 8.28
C LEU A 302 -1.73 8.38 9.69
N ARG A 303 -2.75 8.47 10.55
CA ARG A 303 -2.66 8.18 11.98
C ARG A 303 -2.99 6.72 12.26
N ASP A 304 -2.12 6.06 13.00
CA ASP A 304 -2.37 4.79 13.68
C ASP A 304 -2.97 5.09 15.06
N ASP A 305 -4.19 4.64 15.32
CA ASP A 305 -4.86 4.92 16.60
C ASP A 305 -4.16 4.27 17.81
N ALA A 306 -3.35 3.24 17.57
CA ALA A 306 -2.50 2.61 18.57
C ALA A 306 -1.04 3.10 18.49
N GLU A 307 -0.78 4.28 17.92
CA GLU A 307 0.56 4.85 17.80
C GLU A 307 1.28 4.99 19.17
N PRO A 308 2.60 4.79 19.22
CA PRO A 308 3.41 5.13 20.39
C PRO A 308 3.21 6.58 20.80
N GLU A 309 3.30 6.87 22.09
CA GLU A 309 3.09 8.22 22.63
C GLU A 309 4.01 9.28 21.99
N ASP A 310 5.23 8.88 21.69
CA ASP A 310 6.24 9.72 21.03
C ASP A 310 5.81 10.13 19.60
N ASP A 311 5.16 9.23 18.85
CA ASP A 311 4.60 9.54 17.53
C ASP A 311 3.35 10.42 17.64
N ARG A 312 2.50 10.19 18.64
CA ARG A 312 1.33 11.05 18.94
C ARG A 312 1.73 12.51 19.15
N GLN A 313 2.77 12.74 19.96
CA GLN A 313 3.29 14.08 20.25
C GLN A 313 3.89 14.74 19.01
N ARG A 314 4.68 13.98 18.22
CA ARG A 314 5.22 14.48 16.95
C ARG A 314 4.13 14.84 15.96
N ARG A 315 3.06 14.04 15.86
CA ARG A 315 1.95 14.29 14.95
C ARG A 315 1.24 15.60 15.29
N ALA A 316 0.94 15.79 16.57
CA ALA A 316 0.33 17.03 17.06
C ALA A 316 1.23 18.24 16.78
N ALA A 317 2.53 18.14 17.07
CA ALA A 317 3.50 19.21 16.81
C ALA A 317 3.64 19.51 15.31
N ALA A 318 3.65 18.48 14.46
CA ALA A 318 3.68 18.60 13.01
C ALA A 318 2.45 19.35 12.47
N GLY A 319 1.25 19.02 12.97
CA GLY A 319 0.01 19.72 12.61
C GLY A 319 0.05 21.20 12.98
N VAL A 320 0.46 21.52 14.21
CA VAL A 320 0.60 22.91 14.67
C VAL A 320 1.62 23.68 13.84
N LEU A 321 2.76 23.06 13.51
CA LEU A 321 3.79 23.72 12.71
C LEU A 321 3.33 23.93 11.26
N ALA A 322 2.64 22.96 10.66
CA ALA A 322 2.08 23.11 9.32
C ALA A 322 1.05 24.25 9.27
N ASP A 323 0.16 24.33 10.26
CA ASP A 323 -0.82 25.41 10.40
C ASP A 323 -0.13 26.78 10.55
N ALA A 324 0.89 26.88 11.41
CA ALA A 324 1.69 28.10 11.58
C ALA A 324 2.43 28.54 10.30
N ARG A 325 2.56 27.66 9.30
CA ARG A 325 3.15 27.93 7.99
C ARG A 325 2.13 28.07 6.87
N GLY A 326 0.85 27.98 7.19
CA GLY A 326 -0.24 28.04 6.22
C GLY A 326 -0.29 26.83 5.28
N VAL A 327 0.30 25.69 5.68
CA VAL A 327 0.26 24.43 4.94
C VAL A 327 -1.02 23.68 5.33
N PRO A 328 -1.95 23.43 4.39
CA PRO A 328 -3.16 22.67 4.70
C PRO A 328 -2.83 21.25 5.18
N VAL A 329 -3.54 20.80 6.22
CA VAL A 329 -3.34 19.48 6.83
C VAL A 329 -4.63 18.67 6.71
N HIS A 330 -4.50 17.44 6.23
CA HIS A 330 -5.53 16.42 6.28
C HIS A 330 -5.08 15.30 7.22
N GLU A 331 -5.82 15.05 8.29
CA GLU A 331 -5.59 13.90 9.17
C GLU A 331 -6.59 12.79 8.85
N VAL A 332 -6.07 11.59 8.62
CA VAL A 332 -6.86 10.37 8.42
C VAL A 332 -6.51 9.40 9.55
N ALA A 333 -7.50 9.11 10.40
CA ALA A 333 -7.37 8.16 11.48
C ALA A 333 -7.65 6.72 11.01
N ALA A 334 -6.85 5.77 11.48
CA ALA A 334 -7.10 4.37 11.24
C ALA A 334 -8.22 3.84 12.14
N GLU A 335 -9.09 2.99 11.59
CA GLU A 335 -10.16 2.31 12.30
C GLU A 335 -9.80 0.84 12.54
N GLY A 336 -10.00 0.36 13.75
CA GLY A 336 -9.80 -1.06 14.11
C GLY A 336 -8.96 -1.27 15.36
N LEU A 337 -9.09 -2.44 15.95
CA LEU A 337 -8.39 -2.85 17.17
C LEU A 337 -7.09 -3.59 16.85
N HIS A 338 -7.06 -4.34 15.75
CA HIS A 338 -5.86 -5.05 15.31
C HIS A 338 -5.06 -4.23 14.30
N PRO A 339 -3.71 -4.29 14.27
CA PRO A 339 -2.89 -3.60 13.27
C PRO A 339 -3.34 -3.83 11.82
N LEU A 340 -3.79 -5.05 11.50
CA LEU A 340 -4.30 -5.41 10.17
C LEU A 340 -5.59 -4.66 9.81
N GLU A 341 -6.51 -4.51 10.77
CA GLU A 341 -7.77 -3.79 10.59
C GLU A 341 -7.51 -2.30 10.32
N ARG A 342 -6.65 -1.70 11.17
CA ARG A 342 -6.20 -0.32 11.03
C ARG A 342 -5.53 -0.07 9.69
N LEU A 343 -4.64 -0.96 9.28
CA LEU A 343 -4.02 -0.91 7.96
C LEU A 343 -5.07 -1.01 6.85
N GLY A 344 -6.05 -1.91 6.99
CA GLY A 344 -7.17 -2.06 6.08
C GLY A 344 -7.95 -0.76 5.88
N SER A 345 -8.30 -0.06 6.95
CA SER A 345 -9.03 1.21 6.87
C SER A 345 -8.28 2.31 6.11
N LEU A 346 -6.98 2.51 6.41
CA LEU A 346 -6.15 3.53 5.77
C LEU A 346 -5.89 3.20 4.30
N VAL A 347 -5.54 1.94 4.01
CA VAL A 347 -5.26 1.48 2.64
C VAL A 347 -6.52 1.53 1.78
N GLY A 348 -7.67 1.11 2.32
CA GLY A 348 -8.94 1.17 1.62
C GLY A 348 -9.24 2.60 1.16
N LEU A 349 -9.20 3.56 2.09
CA LEU A 349 -9.49 4.96 1.77
C LEU A 349 -8.48 5.53 0.77
N THR A 350 -7.18 5.38 1.04
CA THR A 350 -6.12 5.98 0.22
C THR A 350 -6.06 5.37 -1.19
N ASP A 351 -6.34 4.09 -1.36
CA ASP A 351 -6.46 3.49 -2.70
C ASP A 351 -7.59 4.15 -3.50
N PHE A 352 -8.78 4.40 -2.91
CA PHE A 352 -9.87 5.15 -3.55
C PHE A 352 -9.46 6.59 -3.90
N VAL A 353 -8.81 7.30 -2.96
CA VAL A 353 -8.33 8.68 -3.18
C VAL A 353 -7.45 8.76 -4.43
N THR A 354 -6.57 7.78 -4.64
CA THR A 354 -5.66 7.77 -5.80
C THR A 354 -6.40 7.59 -7.12
N VAL A 355 -7.50 6.83 -7.12
CA VAL A 355 -8.31 6.60 -8.32
C VAL A 355 -9.16 7.83 -8.60
N TYR A 356 -9.84 8.39 -7.61
CA TYR A 356 -10.60 9.62 -7.79
C TYR A 356 -9.73 10.80 -8.21
N LEU A 357 -8.52 10.91 -7.65
CA LEU A 357 -7.57 11.95 -8.08
C LEU A 357 -7.21 11.77 -9.55
N ALA A 358 -6.94 10.53 -10.00
CA ALA A 358 -6.64 10.26 -11.41
C ALA A 358 -7.77 10.74 -12.33
N LEU A 359 -9.01 10.39 -11.99
CA LEU A 359 -10.20 10.76 -12.78
C LEU A 359 -10.43 12.27 -12.78
N CYS A 360 -10.24 12.93 -11.63
CA CYS A 360 -10.36 14.38 -11.48
C CYS A 360 -9.34 15.17 -12.31
N VAL A 361 -8.13 14.62 -12.50
CA VAL A 361 -7.09 15.24 -13.33
C VAL A 361 -7.05 14.69 -14.77
N GLY A 362 -8.10 13.97 -15.20
CA GLY A 362 -8.25 13.46 -16.57
C GLY A 362 -7.27 12.34 -16.96
N VAL A 363 -6.79 11.57 -15.99
CA VAL A 363 -5.85 10.46 -16.17
C VAL A 363 -6.57 9.11 -16.02
N ASP A 364 -6.41 8.23 -17.01
CA ASP A 364 -6.85 6.83 -16.90
C ASP A 364 -6.02 6.11 -15.82
N PRO A 365 -6.66 5.60 -14.74
CA PRO A 365 -5.96 4.96 -13.62
C PRO A 365 -5.35 3.59 -13.98
N THR A 366 -5.75 2.98 -15.09
CA THR A 366 -5.50 1.56 -15.40
C THR A 366 -4.15 1.25 -16.06
N PRO A 367 -3.70 1.96 -17.11
CA PRO A 367 -2.47 1.63 -17.79
C PRO A 367 -1.23 2.12 -17.04
N THR A 368 -0.13 1.37 -17.12
CA THR A 368 1.19 1.74 -16.59
C THR A 368 2.24 1.75 -17.70
N ARG A 369 1.99 2.51 -18.77
CA ARG A 369 2.76 2.49 -20.02
C ARG A 369 4.26 2.67 -19.80
N ALA A 370 4.67 3.69 -19.03
CA ALA A 370 6.08 3.94 -18.74
C ALA A 370 6.80 2.74 -18.07
N VAL A 371 6.09 1.99 -17.22
CA VAL A 371 6.65 0.78 -16.58
C VAL A 371 6.83 -0.35 -17.59
N LEU A 372 5.87 -0.52 -18.51
CA LEU A 372 5.95 -1.52 -19.57
C LEU A 372 7.08 -1.19 -20.55
N GLU A 373 7.15 0.06 -21.01
CA GLU A 373 8.21 0.53 -21.90
C GLU A 373 9.61 0.39 -21.29
N LEU A 374 9.79 0.68 -20.00
CA LEU A 374 11.06 0.48 -19.32
C LEU A 374 11.46 -1.01 -19.29
N LYS A 375 10.50 -1.91 -19.00
CA LYS A 375 10.76 -3.35 -18.99
C LYS A 375 11.14 -3.89 -20.36
N ASP A 376 10.50 -3.40 -21.42
CA ASP A 376 10.80 -3.82 -22.78
C ASP A 376 12.19 -3.33 -23.21
N ARG A 377 12.59 -2.11 -22.84
CA ARG A 377 13.93 -1.57 -23.11
C ARG A 377 15.05 -2.30 -22.38
N VAL A 378 14.80 -2.84 -21.18
CA VAL A 378 15.79 -3.62 -20.41
C VAL A 378 15.96 -5.06 -20.95
N ARG A 379 14.97 -5.56 -21.71
CA ARG A 379 15.01 -6.91 -22.32
C ARG A 379 15.71 -6.95 -23.68
N GLN A 380 15.84 -5.80 -24.34
CA GLN A 380 16.62 -5.61 -25.57
C GLN A 380 18.10 -5.47 -25.22
#